data_AF-A0A9E3CC50-F1
#
_entry.id   AF-A0A9E3CC50-F1
#
_cell.length_a   1.000
_cell.length_b   1.000
_cell.length_c   1.000
_cell.angle_alpha   90.00
_cell.angle_beta   90.00
_cell.angle_gamma   90.00
#
_symmetry.space_group_name_H-M   'P 1'
#
loop_
_entity.id
_entity.type
_entity.pdbx_description
1 polymer ?
#
loop_
_entity_poly.entity_id
_entity_poly.type
_entity_poly.pdbx_seq_one_letter_code
_entity_poly.pdbx_strand_id
1 'polypeptide(L)'
;MNKTTTPERTAQEIVRLVEERLAPYQPADHTLDVLPDVTHKEGRWWYVIVSSQRSSLNPAEYNARVEKVERDLKKLDNAHVVLLPDVPDWMNRAS
;
A
#
# COMPACT_ATOMS: atom_id res chain seq x y z
N MET A 1 5.34 -4.23 -35.17
CA MET A 1 5.77 -3.62 -33.88
C MET A 1 4.96 -4.28 -32.77
N ASN A 2 5.52 -5.27 -32.08
CA ASN A 2 4.83 -5.95 -30.99
C ASN A 2 4.93 -5.05 -29.75
N LYS A 3 3.82 -4.44 -29.35
CA LYS A 3 3.73 -3.78 -28.04
C LYS A 3 3.86 -4.88 -26.98
N THR A 4 5.03 -5.00 -26.36
CA THR A 4 5.24 -5.78 -25.15
C THR A 4 4.40 -5.15 -24.05
N THR A 5 3.14 -5.56 -23.99
CA THR A 5 2.21 -5.16 -22.94
C THR A 5 2.61 -5.99 -21.74
N THR A 6 3.24 -5.37 -20.74
CA THR A 6 3.53 -6.03 -19.47
C THR A 6 2.23 -6.63 -18.94
N PRO A 7 2.20 -7.93 -18.57
CA PRO A 7 0.99 -8.54 -18.06
C PRO A 7 0.45 -7.70 -16.90
N GLU A 8 -0.84 -7.42 -16.96
CA GLU A 8 -1.52 -6.65 -15.94
C GLU A 8 -1.49 -7.43 -14.64
N ARG A 9 -0.90 -6.82 -13.59
CA ARG A 9 -0.85 -7.44 -12.26
C ARG A 9 -2.26 -7.58 -11.69
N THR A 10 -2.48 -8.64 -10.96
CA THR A 10 -3.69 -8.90 -10.19
C THR A 10 -3.62 -8.23 -8.81
N ALA A 11 -4.77 -8.10 -8.14
CA ALA A 11 -4.83 -7.58 -6.77
C ALA A 11 -3.98 -8.41 -5.80
N GLN A 12 -4.01 -9.75 -5.94
CA GLN A 12 -3.22 -10.65 -5.10
C GLN A 12 -1.71 -10.46 -5.28
N GLU A 13 -1.24 -10.26 -6.52
CA GLU A 13 0.17 -9.98 -6.79
C GLU A 13 0.60 -8.63 -6.20
N ILE A 14 -0.27 -7.63 -6.27
CA ILE A 14 0.01 -6.31 -5.69
C ILE A 14 0.05 -6.38 -4.17
N VAL A 15 -0.92 -7.03 -3.54
CA VAL A 15 -0.94 -7.24 -2.08
C VAL A 15 0.37 -7.91 -1.64
N ARG A 16 0.75 -9.01 -2.29
CA ARG A 16 2.00 -9.71 -1.99
C ARG A 16 3.22 -8.82 -2.14
N LEU A 17 3.32 -8.03 -3.21
CA LEU A 17 4.43 -7.09 -3.40
C LEU A 17 4.46 -6.03 -2.30
N VAL A 18 3.31 -5.50 -1.91
CA VAL A 18 3.22 -4.53 -0.81
C VAL A 18 3.69 -5.18 0.49
N GLU A 19 3.24 -6.38 0.83
CA GLU A 19 3.67 -7.11 2.03
C GLU A 19 5.18 -7.36 2.04
N GLU A 20 5.74 -7.85 0.92
CA GLU A 20 7.18 -8.10 0.78
C GLU A 20 8.01 -6.83 0.94
N ARG A 21 7.53 -5.69 0.42
CA ARG A 21 8.20 -4.38 0.55
C ARG A 21 7.95 -3.71 1.89
N LEU A 22 6.85 -3.99 2.56
CA LEU A 22 6.49 -3.45 3.87
C LEU A 22 7.24 -4.16 5.00
N ALA A 23 7.52 -5.46 4.86
CA ALA A 23 8.25 -6.28 5.83
C ALA A 23 9.53 -5.63 6.43
N PRO A 24 10.47 -5.07 5.64
CA PRO A 24 11.68 -4.42 6.20
C PRO A 24 11.41 -3.11 6.92
N TYR A 25 10.22 -2.52 6.74
CA TYR A 25 9.79 -1.28 7.38
C TYR A 25 8.79 -1.51 8.51
N GLN A 26 8.62 -2.76 8.96
CA GLN A 26 7.78 -3.06 10.11
C GLN A 26 8.36 -2.37 11.37
N PRO A 27 7.54 -1.64 12.13
CA PRO A 27 7.92 -1.11 13.44
C PRO A 27 8.12 -2.23 14.45
N ALA A 28 8.85 -1.95 15.54
CA ALA A 28 9.19 -2.96 16.54
C ALA A 28 8.05 -3.23 17.54
N ASP A 29 7.17 -2.25 17.73
CA ASP A 29 6.15 -2.21 18.79
C ASP A 29 4.71 -2.44 18.27
N HIS A 30 4.53 -2.52 16.95
CA HIS A 30 3.26 -2.82 16.28
C HIS A 30 3.49 -3.29 14.84
N THR A 31 2.42 -3.74 14.18
CA THR A 31 2.46 -4.26 12.81
C THR A 31 1.62 -3.39 11.89
N LEU A 32 2.14 -3.17 10.68
CA LEU A 32 1.42 -2.62 9.54
C LEU A 32 0.91 -3.79 8.68
N ASP A 33 -0.41 -3.94 8.58
CA ASP A 33 -1.05 -5.02 7.85
C ASP A 33 -1.71 -4.51 6.57
N VAL A 34 -1.56 -5.26 5.48
CA VAL A 34 -2.24 -4.97 4.22
C VAL A 34 -3.65 -5.53 4.28
N LEU A 35 -4.65 -4.74 3.89
CA LEU A 35 -6.03 -5.20 3.77
C LEU A 35 -6.33 -5.59 2.30
N PRO A 36 -6.29 -6.89 1.95
CA PRO A 36 -6.46 -7.33 0.57
C PRO A 36 -7.87 -7.07 0.04
N ASP A 37 -8.90 -7.17 0.88
CA ASP A 37 -10.31 -7.11 0.48
C ASP A 37 -10.74 -5.74 -0.06
N VAL A 38 -10.01 -4.69 0.30
CA VAL A 38 -10.26 -3.29 -0.09
C VAL A 38 -9.25 -2.79 -1.14
N THR A 39 -8.33 -3.65 -1.55
CA THR A 39 -7.35 -3.34 -2.61
C THR A 39 -8.06 -3.27 -3.95
N HIS A 40 -7.91 -2.13 -4.64
CA HIS A 40 -8.54 -1.92 -5.94
C HIS A 40 -7.63 -1.12 -6.86
N LYS A 41 -8.00 -1.09 -8.14
CA LYS A 41 -7.23 -0.44 -9.21
C LYS A 41 -8.06 0.65 -9.87
N GLU A 42 -7.46 1.82 -10.06
CA GLU A 42 -8.02 2.91 -10.87
C GLU A 42 -6.99 3.36 -11.92
N GLY A 43 -7.33 3.16 -13.20
CA GLY A 43 -6.42 3.43 -14.31
C GLY A 43 -5.13 2.61 -14.22
N ARG A 44 -3.99 3.27 -13.98
CA ARG A 44 -2.69 2.59 -13.78
C ARG A 44 -2.31 2.37 -12.32
N TRP A 45 -3.08 2.94 -11.39
CA TRP A 45 -2.75 2.99 -9.97
C TRP A 45 -3.49 1.90 -9.19
N TRP A 46 -2.79 1.31 -8.23
CA TRP A 46 -3.34 0.43 -7.22
C TRP A 46 -3.46 1.18 -5.91
N TYR A 47 -4.61 1.08 -5.27
CA TYR A 47 -4.90 1.67 -3.97
C TYR A 47 -5.01 0.53 -2.97
N VAL A 48 -4.11 0.55 -1.99
CA VAL A 48 -3.95 -0.53 -1.02
C VAL A 48 -4.08 0.08 0.36
N ILE A 49 -4.99 -0.46 1.18
CA ILE A 49 -5.14 0.01 2.55
C ILE A 49 -4.13 -0.73 3.44
N VAL A 50 -3.42 0.02 4.27
CA VAL A 50 -2.50 -0.48 5.28
C VAL A 50 -3.02 -0.04 6.65
N SER A 51 -3.38 -1.02 7.48
CA SER A 51 -3.87 -0.80 8.83
C SER A 51 -2.73 -0.90 9.83
N SER A 52 -2.73 -0.04 10.84
CA SER A 52 -1.89 -0.22 12.02
C SER A 52 -2.75 -0.76 13.16
N GLN A 53 -2.46 -1.98 13.63
CA GLN A 53 -3.24 -2.61 14.72
C GLN A 53 -3.26 -1.80 16.03
N ARG A 54 -2.38 -0.80 16.18
CA ARG A 54 -2.43 0.19 17.26
C ARG A 54 -2.80 1.56 16.71
N SER A 55 -3.87 2.15 17.25
CA SER A 55 -4.36 3.51 16.93
C SER A 55 -3.39 4.65 17.28
N SER A 56 -2.17 4.36 17.74
CA SER A 56 -1.22 5.33 18.28
C SER A 56 0.06 5.47 17.46
N LEU A 57 0.03 5.11 16.18
CA LEU A 57 1.12 5.46 15.27
C LEU A 57 1.11 6.96 15.02
N ASN A 58 2.25 7.61 15.26
CA ASN A 58 2.42 9.01 14.88
C ASN A 58 2.23 9.13 13.35
N PRO A 59 1.32 9.98 12.85
CA PRO A 59 1.09 10.14 11.41
C PRO A 59 2.36 10.42 10.60
N ALA A 60 3.32 11.15 11.18
CA ALA A 60 4.60 11.41 10.53
C ALA A 60 5.46 10.15 10.36
N GLU A 61 5.45 9.25 11.34
CA GLU A 61 6.17 7.99 11.26
C GLU A 61 5.50 7.03 10.28
N TYR A 62 4.16 6.97 10.30
CA TYR A 62 3.38 6.20 9.32
C TYR A 62 3.72 6.63 7.89
N ASN A 63 3.61 7.94 7.62
CA ASN A 63 3.88 8.50 6.29
C ASN A 63 5.32 8.24 5.84
N ALA A 64 6.31 8.40 6.73
CA ALA A 64 7.72 8.14 6.40
C ALA A 64 8.00 6.68 6.02
N ARG A 65 7.25 5.72 6.58
CA ARG A 65 7.37 4.29 6.23
C ARG A 65 6.66 3.99 4.91
N VAL A 66 5.43 4.48 4.75
CA VAL A 66 4.64 4.35 3.53
C VAL A 66 5.38 4.91 2.31
N GLU A 67 5.92 6.12 2.40
CA GLU A 67 6.65 6.77 1.30
C GLU A 67 7.87 5.94 0.83
N LYS A 68 8.52 5.21 1.74
CA LYS A 68 9.64 4.33 1.37
C LYS A 68 9.14 3.12 0.61
N VAL A 69 8.04 2.51 1.05
CA VAL A 69 7.44 1.34 0.38
C VAL A 69 6.93 1.71 -1.01
N GLU A 70 6.19 2.81 -1.16
CA GLU A 70 5.71 3.28 -2.47
C GLU A 70 6.86 3.55 -3.44
N ARG A 71 7.96 4.14 -2.94
CA ARG A 71 9.17 4.38 -3.71
C ARG A 71 9.80 3.08 -4.18
N ASP A 72 9.89 2.09 -3.31
CA ASP A 72 10.49 0.79 -3.64
C ASP A 72 9.61 0.03 -4.65
N LEU A 73 8.29 0.02 -4.47
CA LEU A 73 7.33 -0.55 -5.41
C LEU A 73 7.45 0.09 -6.81
N LYS A 74 7.65 1.41 -6.86
CA LYS A 74 7.87 2.12 -8.12
C LYS A 74 9.23 1.79 -8.76
N LYS A 75 10.30 1.79 -7.97
CA LYS A 75 11.68 1.66 -8.49
C LYS A 75 12.08 0.23 -8.82
N LEU A 76 11.70 -0.72 -7.97
CA LEU A 76 12.14 -2.11 -8.04
C LEU A 76 11.13 -2.95 -8.82
N ASP A 77 9.84 -2.69 -8.59
CA ASP A 77 8.77 -3.52 -9.13
C ASP A 77 8.02 -2.84 -10.28
N ASN A 78 8.32 -1.57 -10.61
CA ASN A 78 7.58 -0.78 -11.62
C ASN A 78 6.06 -0.81 -11.36
N ALA A 79 5.66 -0.81 -10.08
CA ALA A 79 4.28 -0.83 -9.64
C ALA A 79 3.86 0.58 -9.21
N HIS A 80 2.71 1.05 -9.70
CA HIS A 80 2.12 2.32 -9.31
C HIS A 80 1.13 2.04 -8.18
N VAL A 81 1.61 2.11 -6.94
CA VAL A 81 0.81 1.82 -5.75
C VAL A 81 0.74 3.06 -4.88
N VAL A 82 -0.45 3.33 -4.33
CA VAL A 82 -0.69 4.30 -3.27
C VAL A 82 -1.12 3.52 -2.03
N LEU A 83 -0.40 3.68 -0.93
CA LEU A 83 -0.76 3.08 0.35
C LEU A 83 -1.55 4.10 1.16
N LEU A 84 -2.75 3.71 1.58
CA LEU A 84 -3.65 4.55 2.35
C LEU A 84 -3.77 3.99 3.76
N PRO A 85 -3.81 4.84 4.80
CA PRO A 85 -4.13 4.38 6.14
C PRO A 85 -5.55 3.81 6.19
N ASP A 86 -5.74 2.80 7.04
CA ASP A 86 -7.06 2.37 7.48
C ASP A 86 -7.71 3.49 8.30
N VAL A 87 -8.38 4.40 7.59
CA VAL A 87 -9.17 5.47 8.18
C VAL A 87 -10.57 4.93 8.45
N PRO A 88 -11.08 5.04 9.70
CA PRO A 88 -12.44 4.63 9.99
C PRO A 88 -13.46 5.31 9.07
N ASP A 89 -14.46 4.56 8.64
CA ASP A 89 -15.56 4.98 7.75
C ASP A 89 -16.22 6.32 8.15
N TRP A 90 -16.24 6.64 9.45
CA TRP A 90 -16.80 7.89 9.97
C TRP A 90 -16.00 9.14 9.58
N MET A 91 -14.71 9.02 9.27
CA MET A 91 -13.91 10.15 8.76
C MET A 91 -14.23 10.48 7.29
N ASN A 92 -14.71 9.51 6.50
CA ASN A 92 -15.08 9.72 5.09
C ASN A 92 -16.46 10.36 4.91
N ARG A 93 -17.31 10.39 5.95
CA ARG A 93 -18.66 10.97 5.90
C ARG A 93 -18.73 12.47 6.22
N ALA A 94 -17.59 13.10 6.51
CA ALA A 94 -17.51 14.50 6.88
C ALA A 94 -17.18 15.45 5.70
N SER A 95 -17.19 14.95 4.45
CA SER A 95 -16.97 15.74 3.22
C SER A 95 -18.25 15.90 2.41
#